data_AF-L1K034-F1
#
_entry.id   AF-L1K034-F1
#
_cell.length_a   1.000
_cell.length_b   1.000
_cell.length_c   1.000
_cell.angle_alpha   90.00
_cell.angle_beta   90.00
_cell.angle_gamma   90.00
#
_symmetry.space_group_name_H-M   'P 1'
#
loop_
_entity.id
_entity.type
_entity.pdbx_description
1 polymer ?
#
loop_
_entity_poly.entity_id
_entity_poly.type
_entity_poly.pdbx_seq_one_letter_code
_entity_poly.pdbx_strand_id
1 'polypeptide(L)'
;ISDERLFDCAHLLLTYQNADGGWATYENNRGFGFYEWMNPSEVFGDIMIDYSYVECSSASMTALAAFKKFYPHHRSKEIDGALKRGARFIRSIQRPDGSWYGSWGVCFTYGTWFGIEALMTAGCSSDDGSVRLAVNFLLSKQNNNGGWGESYRSCVDKVYDGSEVTSIRLQPCYGRGGSGVVQTAWALLGLMAAKVHLPEEVYVHAVEQGIKYLMSMQTPAGDWEQQEGITGVFNRSCGITYTQYRNIFPLWALGRYDEWKQHATK
;
A
#
# COMPACT_ATOMS: atom_id res chain seq x y z
N ILE A 1 -6.98 25.99 7.38
CA ILE A 1 -7.93 25.66 6.28
C ILE A 1 -9.32 25.86 6.86
N SER A 2 -10.25 26.49 6.14
CA SER A 2 -11.63 26.68 6.64
C SER A 2 -12.43 25.38 6.58
N ASP A 3 -13.45 25.26 7.43
CA ASP A 3 -14.36 24.11 7.44
C ASP A 3 -15.05 23.90 6.08
N GLU A 4 -15.50 24.99 5.44
CA GLU A 4 -16.11 24.97 4.10
C GLU A 4 -15.19 24.28 3.08
N ARG A 5 -13.90 24.63 3.07
CA ARG A 5 -12.94 24.00 2.16
C ARG A 5 -12.71 22.52 2.47
N LEU A 6 -12.81 22.11 3.74
CA LEU A 6 -12.75 20.69 4.11
C LEU A 6 -14.02 19.96 3.66
N PHE A 7 -15.18 20.62 3.74
CA PHE A 7 -16.46 20.07 3.28
C PHE A 7 -16.47 19.89 1.76
N ASP A 8 -15.93 20.86 1.02
CA ASP A 8 -15.76 20.75 -0.44
C ASP A 8 -14.85 19.58 -0.81
N CYS A 9 -13.74 19.39 -0.11
CA CYS A 9 -12.85 18.24 -0.32
C CYS A 9 -13.56 16.90 -0.04
N ALA A 10 -14.30 16.80 1.06
CA ALA A 10 -15.07 15.59 1.38
C ALA A 10 -16.18 15.33 0.35
N HIS A 11 -16.85 16.39 -0.12
CA HIS A 11 -17.84 16.31 -1.18
C HIS A 11 -17.23 15.81 -2.49
N LEU A 12 -16.08 16.36 -2.89
CA LEU A 12 -15.37 15.94 -4.09
C LEU A 12 -15.04 14.44 -4.05
N LEU A 13 -14.44 13.96 -2.95
CA LEU A 13 -14.14 12.54 -2.80
C LEU A 13 -15.39 11.66 -2.91
N LEU A 14 -16.53 12.06 -2.34
CA LEU A 14 -17.78 11.31 -2.47
C LEU A 14 -18.30 11.26 -3.92
N THR A 15 -18.13 12.34 -4.69
CA THR A 15 -18.54 12.37 -6.11
C THR A 15 -17.63 11.52 -7.02
N TYR A 16 -16.38 11.32 -6.63
CA TYR A 16 -15.38 10.59 -7.41
C TYR A 16 -15.40 9.07 -7.18
N GLN A 17 -16.29 8.55 -6.33
CA GLN A 17 -16.39 7.11 -6.12
C GLN A 17 -17.11 6.43 -7.29
N ASN A 18 -16.41 5.52 -7.96
CA ASN A 18 -16.91 4.77 -9.11
C ASN A 18 -17.99 3.73 -8.73
N ALA A 19 -18.73 3.26 -9.73
CA ALA A 19 -19.81 2.28 -9.54
C ALA A 19 -19.33 0.94 -8.94
N ASP A 20 -18.10 0.54 -9.22
CA ASP A 20 -17.42 -0.62 -8.63
C ASP A 20 -17.11 -0.44 -7.13
N GLY A 21 -17.23 0.79 -6.61
CA GLY A 21 -16.94 1.16 -5.22
C GLY A 21 -15.54 1.69 -4.98
N GLY A 22 -14.65 1.65 -5.97
CA GLY A 22 -13.30 2.19 -5.88
C GLY A 22 -13.20 3.65 -6.29
N TRP A 23 -11.98 4.17 -6.19
CA TRP A 23 -11.59 5.49 -6.68
C TRP A 23 -10.47 5.34 -7.69
N ALA A 24 -10.56 6.15 -8.73
CA ALA A 24 -9.55 6.28 -9.77
C ALA A 24 -8.64 7.49 -9.50
N THR A 25 -7.85 7.92 -10.48
CA THR A 25 -6.82 8.95 -10.25
C THR A 25 -7.30 10.38 -10.40
N TYR A 26 -7.71 10.75 -11.61
CA TYR A 26 -8.02 12.13 -11.99
C TYR A 26 -9.51 12.36 -12.21
N GLU A 27 -10.24 11.32 -12.61
CA GLU A 27 -11.67 11.38 -12.94
C GLU A 27 -12.35 10.05 -12.60
N ASN A 28 -13.68 10.01 -12.63
CA ASN A 28 -14.40 8.74 -12.60
C ASN A 28 -14.09 7.89 -13.84
N ASN A 29 -14.28 6.58 -13.73
CA ASN A 29 -14.25 5.70 -14.89
C ASN A 29 -15.37 6.08 -15.88
N ARG A 30 -14.98 6.54 -17.08
CA ARG A 30 -15.88 7.00 -18.15
C ARG A 30 -15.91 6.05 -19.35
N GLY A 31 -15.34 4.85 -19.23
CA GLY A 31 -15.31 3.86 -20.29
C GLY A 31 -15.48 2.44 -19.78
N PHE A 32 -15.29 1.48 -20.68
CA PHE A 32 -15.42 0.07 -20.37
C PHE A 32 -14.05 -0.61 -20.41
N GLY A 33 -13.86 -1.65 -19.59
CA GLY A 33 -12.57 -2.36 -19.52
C GLY A 33 -12.10 -2.95 -20.86
N PHE A 34 -13.01 -3.25 -21.79
CA PHE A 34 -12.63 -3.74 -23.12
C PHE A 34 -11.93 -2.68 -23.98
N TYR A 35 -11.97 -1.40 -23.60
CA TYR A 35 -11.23 -0.35 -24.31
C TYR A 35 -9.73 -0.59 -24.28
N GLU A 36 -9.23 -1.30 -23.27
CA GLU A 36 -7.82 -1.70 -23.19
C GLU A 36 -7.38 -2.58 -24.36
N TRP A 37 -8.30 -3.28 -25.05
CA TRP A 37 -7.97 -4.04 -26.27
C TRP A 37 -7.59 -3.14 -27.45
N MET A 38 -7.94 -1.85 -27.38
CA MET A 38 -7.58 -0.84 -28.37
C MET A 38 -6.30 -0.10 -28.01
N ASN A 39 -5.60 -0.46 -26.93
CA ASN A 39 -4.37 0.20 -26.50
C ASN A 39 -3.29 0.07 -27.60
N PRO A 40 -2.91 1.19 -28.25
CA PRO A 40 -1.94 1.17 -29.34
C PRO A 40 -0.52 1.46 -28.87
N SER A 41 -0.28 1.64 -27.56
CA SER A 41 0.99 2.16 -27.06
C SER A 41 2.13 1.15 -27.07
N GLU A 42 1.81 -0.15 -27.17
CA GLU A 42 2.72 -1.30 -27.21
C GLU A 42 3.56 -1.53 -25.94
N VAL A 43 4.02 -0.46 -25.30
CA VAL A 43 4.95 -0.46 -24.16
C VAL A 43 4.27 -0.21 -22.82
N PHE A 44 3.02 0.27 -22.79
CA PHE A 44 2.26 0.56 -21.57
C PHE A 44 1.00 -0.29 -21.47
N GLY A 45 0.56 -0.59 -20.25
CA GLY A 45 -0.70 -1.28 -20.00
C GLY A 45 -1.60 -0.54 -19.02
N ASP A 46 -2.90 -0.78 -19.15
CA ASP A 46 -3.97 -0.11 -18.39
C ASP A 46 -3.94 1.41 -18.59
N ILE A 47 -4.03 1.85 -19.84
CA ILE A 47 -3.94 3.29 -20.19
C ILE A 47 -5.22 3.85 -20.81
N MET A 48 -6.18 3.01 -21.18
CA MET A 48 -7.30 3.44 -22.03
C MET A 48 -8.44 4.10 -21.26
N ILE A 49 -8.53 3.87 -19.95
CA ILE A 49 -9.51 4.49 -19.05
C ILE A 49 -8.85 4.79 -17.70
N ASP A 50 -9.49 5.62 -16.88
CA ASP A 50 -9.08 5.85 -15.49
C ASP A 50 -9.66 4.76 -14.59
N TYR A 51 -8.84 3.74 -14.30
CA TYR A 51 -9.23 2.57 -13.52
C TYR A 51 -9.34 2.90 -12.03
N SER A 52 -10.17 2.17 -11.30
CA SER A 52 -10.14 2.20 -9.84
C SER A 52 -8.92 1.45 -9.31
N TYR A 53 -8.22 2.02 -8.33
CA TYR A 53 -6.99 1.45 -7.76
C TYR A 53 -7.09 1.24 -6.25
N VAL A 54 -6.33 0.27 -5.71
CA VAL A 54 -6.29 -0.01 -4.26
C VAL A 54 -5.80 1.22 -3.48
N GLU A 55 -4.81 1.94 -4.00
CA GLU A 55 -4.13 3.06 -3.35
C GLU A 55 -5.01 4.31 -3.34
N CYS A 56 -5.61 4.65 -4.49
CA CYS A 56 -6.56 5.76 -4.60
C CYS A 56 -7.79 5.54 -3.71
N SER A 57 -8.29 4.29 -3.69
CA SER A 57 -9.44 3.91 -2.85
C SER A 57 -9.09 3.99 -1.37
N SER A 58 -7.96 3.40 -0.95
CA SER A 58 -7.50 3.46 0.42
C SER A 58 -7.30 4.89 0.90
N ALA A 59 -6.60 5.72 0.12
CA ALA A 59 -6.34 7.11 0.49
C ALA A 59 -7.64 7.91 0.65
N SER A 60 -8.59 7.74 -0.27
CA SER A 60 -9.91 8.38 -0.22
C SER A 60 -10.72 7.90 0.99
N MET A 61 -10.70 6.61 1.28
CA MET A 61 -11.37 6.03 2.46
C MET A 61 -10.77 6.56 3.77
N THR A 62 -9.45 6.59 3.91
CA THR A 62 -8.78 7.10 5.12
C THR A 62 -9.05 8.58 5.31
N ALA A 63 -9.05 9.38 4.24
CA ALA A 63 -9.40 10.80 4.31
C ALA A 63 -10.86 11.02 4.74
N LEU A 64 -11.81 10.29 4.15
CA LEU A 64 -13.23 10.38 4.51
C LEU A 64 -13.51 9.91 5.94
N ALA A 65 -12.86 8.84 6.38
CA ALA A 65 -12.98 8.34 7.75
C ALA A 65 -12.42 9.34 8.77
N ALA A 66 -11.25 9.92 8.48
CA ALA A 66 -10.65 10.97 9.31
C ALA A 66 -11.56 12.21 9.36
N PHE A 67 -12.07 12.66 8.21
CA PHE A 67 -13.02 13.77 8.13
C PHE A 67 -14.27 13.52 8.99
N LYS A 68 -14.89 12.34 8.87
CA LYS A 68 -16.06 11.95 9.68
C LYS A 68 -15.78 11.98 11.18
N LYS A 69 -14.56 11.63 11.62
CA LYS A 69 -14.19 11.69 13.04
C LYS A 69 -14.27 13.12 13.59
N PHE A 70 -13.89 14.13 12.80
CA PHE A 70 -13.96 15.53 13.21
C PHE A 70 -15.33 16.17 12.96
N TYR A 71 -16.06 15.72 11.94
CA TYR A 71 -17.38 16.24 11.58
C TYR A 71 -18.44 15.12 11.56
N PRO A 72 -18.78 14.55 12.73
CA PRO A 72 -19.58 13.31 12.83
C PRO A 72 -21.05 13.45 12.39
N HIS A 73 -21.51 14.67 12.11
CA HIS A 73 -22.88 14.95 11.64
C HIS A 73 -22.92 15.41 10.17
N HIS A 74 -21.78 15.62 9.51
CA HIS A 74 -21.73 16.11 8.13
C HIS A 74 -21.66 14.93 7.14
N ARG A 75 -22.77 14.66 6.43
CA ARG A 75 -22.88 13.59 5.40
C ARG A 75 -22.45 12.20 5.86
N SER A 76 -22.50 11.92 7.16
CA SER A 76 -21.96 10.71 7.78
C SER A 76 -22.52 9.42 7.21
N LYS A 77 -23.81 9.40 6.84
CA LYS A 77 -24.46 8.23 6.21
C LYS A 77 -23.88 7.92 4.84
N GLU A 78 -23.58 8.95 4.05
CA GLU A 78 -23.00 8.81 2.71
C GLU A 78 -21.55 8.34 2.81
N ILE A 79 -20.79 8.90 3.76
CA ILE A 79 -19.44 8.46 4.08
C ILE A 79 -19.44 6.98 4.49
N ASP A 80 -20.35 6.55 5.37
CA ASP A 80 -20.47 5.14 5.77
C ASP A 80 -20.81 4.22 4.59
N GLY A 81 -21.67 4.68 3.69
CA GLY A 81 -21.96 3.98 2.43
C GLY A 81 -20.72 3.86 1.54
N ALA A 82 -19.95 4.95 1.42
CA ALA A 82 -18.73 5.01 0.63
C ALA A 82 -17.64 4.09 1.17
N LEU A 83 -17.41 4.09 2.49
CA LEU A 83 -16.44 3.19 3.14
C LEU A 83 -16.82 1.72 2.96
N LYS A 84 -18.11 1.37 3.10
CA LYS A 84 -18.59 -0.01 2.88
C LYS A 84 -18.42 -0.47 1.43
N ARG A 85 -18.67 0.42 0.46
CA ARG A 85 -18.44 0.15 -0.96
C ARG A 85 -16.96 0.00 -1.28
N GLY A 86 -16.13 0.90 -0.77
CA GLY A 86 -14.68 0.84 -0.89
C GLY A 86 -14.12 -0.47 -0.33
N ALA A 87 -14.55 -0.88 0.87
CA ALA A 87 -14.10 -2.15 1.46
C ALA A 87 -14.52 -3.39 0.65
N ARG A 88 -15.63 -3.35 -0.09
CA ARG A 88 -16.00 -4.41 -1.04
C ARG A 88 -15.11 -4.39 -2.28
N PHE A 89 -14.85 -3.20 -2.83
CA PHE A 89 -13.94 -3.04 -3.95
C PHE A 89 -12.55 -3.58 -3.60
N ILE A 90 -11.97 -3.16 -2.47
CA ILE A 90 -10.65 -3.63 -2.00
C ILE A 90 -10.58 -5.15 -1.92
N ARG A 91 -11.60 -5.81 -1.35
CA ARG A 91 -11.65 -7.29 -1.32
C ARG A 91 -11.76 -7.91 -2.71
N SER A 92 -12.54 -7.30 -3.61
CA SER A 92 -12.77 -7.84 -4.95
C SER A 92 -11.51 -7.87 -5.82
N ILE A 93 -10.52 -7.03 -5.52
CA ILE A 93 -9.24 -6.96 -6.24
C ILE A 93 -8.08 -7.57 -5.46
N GLN A 94 -8.32 -8.15 -4.28
CA GLN A 94 -7.30 -8.87 -3.54
C GLN A 94 -6.94 -10.17 -4.28
N ARG A 95 -5.66 -10.47 -4.36
CA ARG A 95 -5.16 -11.69 -5.02
C ARG A 95 -5.34 -12.91 -4.10
N PRO A 96 -5.37 -14.14 -4.67
CA PRO A 96 -5.49 -15.37 -3.88
C PRO A 96 -4.38 -15.58 -2.84
N ASP A 97 -3.18 -15.02 -3.07
CA ASP A 97 -2.06 -15.06 -2.13
C ASP A 97 -2.17 -14.03 -0.99
N GLY A 98 -3.22 -13.20 -0.99
CA GLY A 98 -3.46 -12.16 0.01
C GLY A 98 -2.93 -10.77 -0.36
N SER A 99 -2.15 -10.66 -1.42
CA SER A 99 -1.53 -9.39 -1.83
C SER A 99 -2.47 -8.51 -2.67
N TRP A 100 -2.11 -7.22 -2.76
CA TRP A 100 -2.66 -6.32 -3.77
C TRP A 100 -1.55 -5.81 -4.69
N TYR A 101 -1.90 -5.64 -5.96
CA TYR A 101 -0.99 -5.10 -6.97
C TYR A 101 -0.89 -3.58 -6.85
N GLY A 102 0.33 -3.06 -6.67
CA GLY A 102 0.61 -1.63 -6.68
C GLY A 102 0.79 -1.09 -8.09
N SER A 103 0.05 -0.04 -8.44
CA SER A 103 0.06 0.57 -9.77
C SER A 103 0.88 1.86 -9.83
N TRP A 104 1.17 2.48 -8.68
CA TRP A 104 1.88 3.76 -8.55
C TRP A 104 3.21 3.66 -7.78
N GLY A 105 3.46 2.51 -7.14
CA GLY A 105 4.68 2.17 -6.45
C GLY A 105 5.01 0.70 -6.64
N VAL A 106 6.29 0.35 -6.58
CA VAL A 106 6.80 -1.02 -6.82
C VAL A 106 6.73 -1.87 -5.55
N CYS A 107 5.90 -2.90 -5.43
CA CYS A 107 4.68 -3.23 -6.17
C CYS A 107 3.68 -3.78 -5.15
N PHE A 108 3.93 -4.98 -4.65
CA PHE A 108 3.00 -5.67 -3.77
C PHE A 108 3.13 -5.23 -2.32
N THR A 109 4.32 -4.87 -1.83
CA THR A 109 4.46 -4.25 -0.50
C THR A 109 3.69 -2.93 -0.43
N TYR A 110 3.77 -2.12 -1.50
CA TYR A 110 3.03 -0.87 -1.67
C TYR A 110 1.52 -1.10 -1.70
N GLY A 111 1.03 -1.91 -2.65
CA GLY A 111 -0.40 -2.18 -2.79
C GLY A 111 -1.00 -2.86 -1.55
N THR A 112 -0.26 -3.80 -0.94
CA THR A 112 -0.74 -4.54 0.24
C THR A 112 -0.83 -3.66 1.49
N TRP A 113 0.10 -2.71 1.67
CA TRP A 113 -0.03 -1.70 2.72
C TRP A 113 -1.34 -0.92 2.60
N PHE A 114 -1.66 -0.40 1.41
CA PHE A 114 -2.94 0.30 1.17
C PHE A 114 -4.15 -0.62 1.33
N GLY A 115 -4.10 -1.86 0.85
CA GLY A 115 -5.18 -2.83 1.01
C GLY A 115 -5.53 -3.08 2.48
N ILE A 116 -4.53 -3.28 3.33
CA ILE A 116 -4.70 -3.45 4.77
C ILE A 116 -5.27 -2.17 5.39
N GLU A 117 -4.66 -1.01 5.14
CA GLU A 117 -5.12 0.28 5.69
C GLU A 117 -6.58 0.57 5.35
N ALA A 118 -7.00 0.31 4.10
CA ALA A 118 -8.37 0.53 3.68
C ALA A 118 -9.37 -0.36 4.44
N LEU A 119 -9.06 -1.64 4.62
CA LEU A 119 -9.93 -2.57 5.33
C LEU A 119 -10.02 -2.21 6.81
N MET A 120 -8.89 -1.91 7.46
CA MET A 120 -8.87 -1.48 8.85
C MET A 120 -9.61 -0.15 9.05
N THR A 121 -9.43 0.81 8.13
CA THR A 121 -10.16 2.09 8.10
C THR A 121 -11.67 1.89 7.99
N ALA A 122 -12.13 0.90 7.21
CA ALA A 122 -13.53 0.57 7.08
C ALA A 122 -14.13 -0.13 8.32
N GLY A 123 -13.33 -0.34 9.37
CA GLY A 123 -13.76 -1.00 10.62
C GLY A 123 -13.78 -2.52 10.54
N CYS A 124 -13.00 -3.12 9.63
CA CYS A 124 -12.86 -4.57 9.60
C CYS A 124 -12.11 -5.05 10.86
N SER A 125 -12.47 -6.24 11.34
CA SER A 125 -11.79 -6.86 12.48
C SER A 125 -10.37 -7.28 12.10
N SER A 126 -9.48 -7.36 13.10
CA SER A 126 -8.17 -7.98 13.00
C SER A 126 -8.24 -9.47 12.58
N ASP A 127 -9.37 -10.13 12.84
CA ASP A 127 -9.61 -11.51 12.43
C ASP A 127 -10.15 -11.67 11.00
N ASP A 128 -10.33 -10.57 10.26
CA ASP A 128 -10.79 -10.61 8.87
C ASP A 128 -9.84 -11.46 8.00
N GLY A 129 -10.39 -12.43 7.28
CA GLY A 129 -9.61 -13.37 6.47
C GLY A 129 -8.74 -12.67 5.42
N SER A 130 -9.23 -11.58 4.83
CA SER A 130 -8.50 -10.76 3.83
C SER A 130 -7.25 -10.14 4.47
N VAL A 131 -7.40 -9.59 5.67
CA VAL A 131 -6.31 -8.94 6.43
C VAL A 131 -5.29 -9.99 6.87
N ARG A 132 -5.74 -11.15 7.36
CA ARG A 132 -4.86 -12.26 7.76
C ARG A 132 -4.04 -12.81 6.60
N LEU A 133 -4.65 -12.99 5.43
CA LEU A 133 -3.95 -13.43 4.23
C LEU A 133 -2.89 -12.40 3.81
N ALA A 134 -3.22 -11.11 3.85
CA ALA A 134 -2.29 -10.03 3.54
C ALA A 134 -1.10 -9.96 4.50
N VAL A 135 -1.34 -10.14 5.80
CA VAL A 135 -0.25 -10.21 6.78
C VAL A 135 0.63 -11.43 6.53
N ASN A 136 0.04 -12.61 6.32
CA ASN A 136 0.80 -13.82 6.02
C ASN A 136 1.64 -13.67 4.74
N PHE A 137 1.09 -13.00 3.72
CA PHE A 137 1.84 -12.65 2.52
C PHE A 137 3.07 -11.82 2.87
N LEU A 138 2.91 -10.70 3.58
CA LEU A 138 4.03 -9.84 3.97
C LEU A 138 5.08 -10.60 4.80
N LEU A 139 4.65 -11.36 5.82
CA LEU A 139 5.57 -12.15 6.65
C LEU A 139 6.36 -13.18 5.83
N SER A 140 5.71 -13.83 4.85
CA SER A 140 6.38 -14.81 3.97
C SER A 140 7.43 -14.21 3.04
N LYS A 141 7.46 -12.89 2.88
CA LYS A 141 8.38 -12.15 2.00
C LYS A 141 9.48 -11.39 2.74
N GLN A 142 9.56 -11.55 4.06
CA GLN A 142 10.65 -10.94 4.83
C GLN A 142 11.98 -11.63 4.51
N ASN A 143 13.01 -10.83 4.20
CA ASN A 143 14.36 -11.33 3.96
C ASN A 143 15.08 -11.64 5.29
N ASN A 144 16.14 -12.43 5.22
CA ASN A 144 16.95 -12.83 6.39
C ASN A 144 17.55 -11.65 7.18
N ASN A 145 17.69 -10.47 6.56
CA ASN A 145 18.19 -9.25 7.21
C ASN A 145 17.07 -8.43 7.89
N GLY A 146 15.82 -8.93 7.90
CA GLY A 146 14.65 -8.28 8.48
C GLY A 146 13.91 -7.34 7.55
N GLY A 147 14.47 -6.97 6.39
CA GLY A 147 13.83 -6.06 5.45
C GLY A 147 12.97 -6.76 4.40
N TRP A 148 12.36 -5.95 3.54
CA TRP A 148 11.63 -6.36 2.34
C TRP A 148 12.22 -5.66 1.11
N GLY A 149 12.15 -6.32 -0.03
CA GLY A 149 12.51 -5.71 -1.31
C GLY A 149 11.81 -6.36 -2.49
N GLU A 150 11.59 -5.55 -3.53
CA GLU A 150 11.04 -5.97 -4.82
C GLU A 150 11.73 -5.21 -5.95
N SER A 151 12.09 -5.89 -7.03
CA SER A 151 12.49 -5.25 -8.28
C SER A 151 11.31 -4.62 -9.02
N TYR A 152 11.58 -3.64 -9.89
CA TYR A 152 10.59 -3.08 -10.83
C TYR A 152 9.94 -4.16 -11.71
N ARG A 153 10.63 -5.29 -11.91
CA ARG A 153 10.09 -6.46 -12.62
C ARG A 153 8.80 -6.98 -11.98
N SER A 154 8.59 -6.81 -10.68
CA SER A 154 7.33 -7.18 -10.03
C SER A 154 6.11 -6.52 -10.70
N CYS A 155 6.28 -5.30 -11.22
CA CYS A 155 5.22 -4.59 -11.94
C CYS A 155 4.98 -5.16 -13.34
N VAL A 156 6.06 -5.45 -14.07
CA VAL A 156 6.01 -5.98 -15.45
C VAL A 156 5.48 -7.41 -15.45
N ASP A 157 6.07 -8.27 -14.62
CA ASP A 157 5.79 -9.70 -14.55
C ASP A 157 4.53 -9.99 -13.68
N LYS A 158 4.03 -8.98 -12.94
CA LYS A 158 2.85 -9.06 -12.05
C LYS A 158 2.92 -10.19 -11.01
N VAL A 159 4.12 -10.47 -10.53
CA VAL A 159 4.44 -11.45 -9.49
C VAL A 159 5.45 -10.86 -8.52
N TYR A 160 5.40 -11.25 -7.25
CA TYR A 160 6.38 -10.80 -6.26
C TYR A 160 7.76 -11.39 -6.59
N ASP A 161 8.76 -10.54 -6.67
CA ASP A 161 10.16 -10.90 -6.94
C ASP A 161 10.72 -11.87 -5.88
N GLY A 162 11.16 -13.06 -6.30
CA GLY A 162 11.51 -14.18 -5.41
C GLY A 162 10.56 -15.39 -5.46
N SER A 163 9.58 -15.40 -6.37
CA SER A 163 8.90 -16.64 -6.79
C SER A 163 9.85 -17.55 -7.59
N GLU A 164 9.62 -18.87 -7.62
CA GLU A 164 10.41 -19.83 -8.42
C GLU A 164 10.54 -19.42 -9.90
N VAL A 165 9.57 -18.67 -10.42
CA VAL A 165 9.56 -18.17 -11.81
C VAL A 165 10.54 -17.01 -12.02
N THR A 166 10.74 -16.17 -11.00
CA THR A 166 11.65 -15.00 -11.03
C THR A 166 13.07 -15.31 -10.54
N SER A 167 13.27 -16.39 -9.77
CA SER A 167 14.56 -16.75 -9.17
C SER A 167 15.67 -17.04 -10.20
N ILE A 168 15.31 -17.41 -11.43
CA ILE A 168 16.25 -17.66 -12.54
C ILE A 168 16.79 -16.34 -13.15
N ARG A 169 16.21 -15.18 -12.82
CA ARG A 169 16.52 -13.87 -13.46
C ARG A 169 16.90 -12.74 -12.50
N LEU A 170 17.09 -13.05 -11.22
CA LEU A 170 17.28 -12.04 -10.18
C LEU A 170 18.63 -11.32 -10.29
N GLN A 171 18.56 -9.99 -10.36
CA GLN A 171 19.61 -9.08 -9.92
C GLN A 171 19.90 -9.37 -8.43
N PRO A 172 21.10 -9.86 -8.05
CA PRO A 172 21.46 -10.12 -6.65
C PRO A 172 21.62 -8.85 -5.79
N CYS A 173 21.21 -7.67 -6.28
CA CYS A 173 21.68 -6.38 -5.79
C CYS A 173 20.60 -5.34 -5.45
N TYR A 174 19.29 -5.69 -5.44
CA TYR A 174 18.28 -4.70 -5.00
C TYR A 174 18.49 -4.35 -3.52
N GLY A 175 18.91 -3.12 -3.26
CA GLY A 175 19.32 -2.65 -1.94
C GLY A 175 20.33 -3.57 -1.24
N ARG A 176 20.36 -3.52 0.10
CA ARG A 176 21.30 -4.32 0.90
C ARG A 176 20.71 -5.69 1.16
N GLY A 177 21.28 -6.73 0.55
CA GLY A 177 20.85 -8.12 0.76
C GLY A 177 19.42 -8.40 0.29
N GLY A 178 19.00 -7.75 -0.81
CA GLY A 178 17.65 -7.91 -1.38
C GLY A 178 16.56 -7.05 -0.73
N SER A 179 16.92 -6.18 0.23
CA SER A 179 15.97 -5.35 0.97
C SER A 179 16.18 -3.88 0.68
N GLY A 180 15.08 -3.12 0.61
CA GLY A 180 15.09 -1.67 0.53
C GLY A 180 14.28 -0.96 1.62
N VAL A 181 14.71 0.23 2.03
CA VAL A 181 14.14 1.00 3.16
C VAL A 181 12.70 1.42 2.89
N VAL A 182 12.36 1.77 1.64
CA VAL A 182 11.01 2.20 1.28
C VAL A 182 10.03 1.03 1.33
N GLN A 183 10.36 -0.10 0.70
CA GLN A 183 9.50 -1.29 0.70
C GLN A 183 9.42 -1.94 2.08
N THR A 184 10.53 -1.94 2.83
CA THR A 184 10.52 -2.34 4.24
C THR A 184 9.57 -1.46 5.05
N ALA A 185 9.61 -0.15 4.87
CA ALA A 185 8.69 0.75 5.57
C ALA A 185 7.23 0.51 5.18
N TRP A 186 6.90 0.28 3.90
CA TRP A 186 5.53 -0.07 3.50
C TRP A 186 5.04 -1.38 4.13
N ALA A 187 5.86 -2.43 4.10
CA ALA A 187 5.54 -3.70 4.76
C ALA A 187 5.28 -3.50 6.26
N LEU A 188 6.14 -2.75 6.95
CA LEU A 188 6.00 -2.44 8.38
C LEU A 188 4.73 -1.63 8.67
N LEU A 189 4.44 -0.60 7.86
CA LEU A 189 3.22 0.21 8.02
C LEU A 189 1.96 -0.63 7.86
N GLY A 190 1.93 -1.54 6.87
CA GLY A 190 0.85 -2.49 6.65
C GLY A 190 0.71 -3.50 7.80
N LEU A 191 1.82 -4.12 8.21
CA LEU A 191 1.84 -5.03 9.35
C LEU A 191 1.25 -4.34 10.58
N MET A 192 1.82 -3.21 11.03
CA MET A 192 1.36 -2.51 12.24
C MET A 192 -0.09 -2.01 12.15
N ALA A 193 -0.59 -1.68 10.96
CA ALA A 193 -1.98 -1.28 10.76
C ALA A 193 -2.97 -2.45 10.97
N ALA A 194 -2.57 -3.67 10.61
CA ALA A 194 -3.45 -4.85 10.59
C ALA A 194 -3.98 -5.26 11.98
N LYS A 195 -3.22 -4.97 13.06
CA LYS A 195 -3.56 -5.32 14.46
C LYS A 195 -3.99 -6.79 14.64
N VAL A 196 -3.46 -7.70 13.83
CA VAL A 196 -3.85 -9.12 13.82
C VAL A 196 -3.44 -9.85 15.11
N HIS A 197 -4.27 -10.81 15.52
CA HIS A 197 -3.94 -11.76 16.58
C HIS A 197 -3.19 -12.97 15.99
N LEU A 198 -1.89 -12.80 15.74
CA LEU A 198 -0.97 -13.89 15.44
C LEU A 198 -0.24 -14.33 16.71
N PRO A 199 0.43 -15.50 16.73
CA PRO A 199 1.38 -15.82 17.79
C PRO A 199 2.32 -14.63 17.97
N GLU A 200 2.21 -13.99 19.14
CA GLU A 200 2.79 -12.67 19.40
C GLU A 200 4.28 -12.63 19.06
N GLU A 201 4.99 -13.71 19.41
CA GLU A 201 6.42 -13.86 19.14
C GLU A 201 6.79 -13.71 17.67
N VAL A 202 6.08 -14.36 16.74
CA VAL A 202 6.45 -14.34 15.31
C VAL A 202 6.22 -12.97 14.70
N TYR A 203 5.05 -12.40 14.95
CA TYR A 203 4.64 -11.14 14.34
C TYR A 203 5.40 -9.94 14.95
N VAL A 204 5.56 -9.90 16.27
CA VAL A 204 6.37 -8.87 16.94
C VAL A 204 7.83 -8.99 16.50
N HIS A 205 8.39 -10.20 16.46
CA HIS A 205 9.77 -10.39 16.01
C HIS A 205 9.99 -9.89 14.58
N ALA A 206 9.09 -10.21 13.65
CA ALA A 206 9.17 -9.75 12.28
C ALA A 206 9.19 -8.21 12.19
N VAL A 207 8.29 -7.52 12.90
CA VAL A 207 8.27 -6.05 12.96
C VAL A 207 9.58 -5.51 13.56
N GLU A 208 10.05 -6.06 14.67
CA GLU A 208 11.28 -5.61 15.32
C GLU A 208 12.53 -5.78 14.43
N GLN A 209 12.61 -6.87 13.66
CA GLN A 209 13.72 -7.07 12.70
C GLN A 209 13.68 -6.05 11.56
N GLY A 210 12.49 -5.72 11.04
CA GLY A 210 12.36 -4.67 10.02
C GLY A 210 12.73 -3.29 10.54
N ILE A 211 12.37 -2.97 11.79
CA ILE A 211 12.76 -1.72 12.45
C ILE A 211 14.28 -1.66 12.64
N LYS A 212 14.91 -2.73 13.11
CA LYS A 212 16.37 -2.83 13.20
C LYS A 212 17.04 -2.65 11.86
N TYR A 213 16.49 -3.23 10.79
CA TYR A 213 16.97 -3.01 9.43
C TYR A 213 16.93 -1.52 9.06
N LEU A 214 15.78 -0.84 9.23
CA LEU A 214 15.67 0.60 8.91
C LEU A 214 16.68 1.45 9.69
N MET A 215 16.81 1.22 11.00
CA MET A 215 17.78 1.94 11.84
C MET A 215 19.23 1.66 11.41
N SER A 216 19.54 0.42 11.02
CA SER A 216 20.90 0.04 10.57
C SER A 216 21.28 0.67 9.22
N MET A 217 20.30 1.09 8.43
CA MET A 217 20.50 1.75 7.14
C MET A 217 20.53 3.28 7.25
N GLN A 218 20.24 3.84 8.43
CA GLN A 218 20.27 5.28 8.64
C GLN A 218 21.73 5.77 8.70
N THR A 219 22.02 6.83 7.96
CA THR A 219 23.34 7.49 7.99
C THR A 219 23.51 8.31 9.26
N PRO A 220 24.74 8.68 9.66
CA PRO A 220 24.98 9.60 10.78
C PRO A 220 24.31 10.97 10.63
N ALA A 221 23.99 11.39 9.40
CA ALA A 221 23.27 12.63 9.12
C ALA A 221 21.75 12.51 9.31
N GLY A 222 21.23 11.31 9.56
CA GLY A 222 19.81 11.03 9.69
C GLY A 222 19.10 10.74 8.36
N ASP A 223 19.78 10.84 7.22
CA ASP A 223 19.28 10.46 5.88
C ASP A 223 19.38 8.93 5.70
N TRP A 224 18.65 8.41 4.71
CA TRP A 224 18.88 7.08 4.15
C TRP A 224 19.44 7.24 2.74
N GLU A 225 20.54 6.54 2.45
CA GLU A 225 21.15 6.61 1.13
C GLU A 225 20.18 6.12 0.04
N GLN A 226 20.32 6.67 -1.16
CA GLN A 226 19.59 6.17 -2.31
C GLN A 226 20.03 4.73 -2.59
N GLN A 227 19.12 3.79 -2.36
CA GLN A 227 19.39 2.38 -2.62
C GLN A 227 19.28 2.07 -4.12
N GLU A 228 19.92 0.98 -4.52
CA GLU A 228 19.79 0.41 -5.86
C GLU A 228 18.34 -0.02 -6.09
N GLY A 229 17.58 0.78 -6.84
CA GLY A 229 16.16 0.52 -7.08
C GLY A 229 15.33 1.74 -7.43
N ILE A 230 14.29 1.54 -8.24
CA ILE A 230 13.24 2.52 -8.50
C ILE A 230 12.00 2.11 -7.70
N THR A 231 11.42 3.04 -6.96
CA THR A 231 10.26 2.80 -6.08
C THR A 231 8.93 3.21 -6.69
N GLY A 232 8.93 4.14 -7.66
CA GLY A 232 7.74 4.56 -8.38
C GLY A 232 7.57 3.80 -9.69
N VAL A 233 6.32 3.58 -10.07
CA VAL A 233 5.98 3.00 -11.37
C VAL A 233 4.73 3.68 -11.91
N PHE A 234 4.61 3.75 -13.23
CA PHE A 234 3.33 4.01 -13.88
C PHE A 234 3.14 3.08 -15.09
N ASN A 235 1.88 2.77 -15.37
CA ASN A 235 1.42 1.93 -16.48
C ASN A 235 2.23 0.63 -16.66
N ARG A 236 2.57 0.01 -15.51
CA ARG A 236 3.25 -1.29 -15.33
C ARG A 236 4.74 -1.35 -15.71
N SER A 237 5.19 -0.57 -16.69
CA SER A 237 6.51 -0.76 -17.31
C SER A 237 7.49 0.41 -17.15
N CYS A 238 7.03 1.59 -16.70
CA CYS A 238 7.87 2.76 -16.59
C CYS A 238 8.22 3.08 -15.14
N GLY A 239 9.51 3.04 -14.80
CA GLY A 239 10.00 3.45 -13.49
C GLY A 239 10.09 4.96 -13.36
N ILE A 240 9.71 5.50 -12.19
CA ILE A 240 9.85 6.92 -11.84
C ILE A 240 10.43 7.07 -10.43
N THR A 241 11.32 8.06 -10.26
CA THR A 241 12.00 8.29 -8.99
C THR A 241 11.17 9.16 -8.05
N TYR A 242 10.78 8.60 -6.90
CA TYR A 242 10.28 9.36 -5.76
C TYR A 242 11.38 9.59 -4.73
N THR A 243 12.19 10.64 -4.93
CA THR A 243 13.40 10.91 -4.12
C THR A 243 13.13 10.97 -2.62
N GLN A 244 12.00 11.56 -2.22
CA GLN A 244 11.68 11.78 -0.81
C GLN A 244 11.21 10.52 -0.07
N TYR A 245 10.87 9.44 -0.78
CA TYR A 245 10.32 8.23 -0.17
C TYR A 245 11.29 7.57 0.81
N ARG A 246 12.60 7.63 0.52
CA ARG A 246 13.64 7.08 1.40
C ARG A 246 13.74 7.79 2.75
N ASN A 247 13.18 8.99 2.87
CA ASN A 247 13.13 9.74 4.14
C ASN A 247 11.74 9.66 4.77
N ILE A 248 10.69 9.94 4.00
CA ILE A 248 9.32 9.99 4.50
C ILE A 248 8.90 8.65 5.10
N PHE A 249 9.10 7.55 4.38
CA PHE A 249 8.56 6.26 4.81
C PHE A 249 9.31 5.62 5.97
N PRO A 250 10.67 5.61 6.01
CA PRO A 250 11.37 5.13 7.21
C PRO A 250 11.02 5.93 8.46
N LEU A 251 10.96 7.26 8.38
CA LEU A 251 10.53 8.09 9.50
C LEU A 251 9.10 7.77 9.94
N TRP A 252 8.18 7.59 9.00
CA TRP A 252 6.79 7.24 9.31
C TRP A 252 6.68 5.86 9.98
N ALA A 253 7.39 4.86 9.46
CA ALA A 253 7.41 3.52 10.04
C ALA A 253 8.01 3.52 11.46
N LEU A 254 9.13 4.21 11.67
CA LEU A 254 9.75 4.34 12.99
C LEU A 254 8.83 5.06 13.99
N GLY A 255 8.19 6.16 13.58
CA GLY A 255 7.25 6.90 14.43
C GLY A 255 6.01 6.06 14.78
N ARG A 256 5.44 5.34 13.81
CA ARG A 256 4.31 4.44 14.05
C ARG A 256 4.70 3.27 14.96
N TYR A 257 5.92 2.76 14.84
CA TYR A 257 6.40 1.67 15.69
C TYR A 257 6.52 2.08 17.16
N ASP A 258 6.95 3.31 17.45
CA ASP A 258 7.00 3.83 18.82
C ASP A 258 5.61 3.82 19.47
N GLU A 259 4.57 4.26 18.75
CA GLU A 259 3.19 4.19 19.21
C GLU A 259 2.68 2.74 19.33
N TRP A 260 2.98 1.90 18.33
CA TRP A 260 2.53 0.51 18.26
C TRP A 260 3.10 -0.33 19.41
N LYS A 261 4.39 -0.17 19.74
CA LYS A 261 5.05 -0.93 20.80
C LYS A 261 4.43 -0.66 22.17
N GLN A 262 4.06 0.58 22.46
CA GLN A 262 3.41 0.96 23.72
C GLN A 262 2.05 0.28 23.94
N HIS A 263 1.36 -0.07 22.85
CA HIS A 263 0.08 -0.78 22.88
C HIS A 263 0.24 -2.30 22.86
N ALA A 264 1.31 -2.82 22.25
CA ALA A 264 1.60 -4.25 22.21
C ALA A 264 2.09 -4.79 23.59
N THR A 265 2.74 -3.96 24.40
CA THR A 265 3.26 -4.34 25.72
C THR A 265 2.27 -4.15 26.88
N LYS A 266 0.98 -3.89 26.61
CA LYS A 266 -0.09 -3.73 27.62
C LYS A 266 -1.15 -4.79 27.44
#